data_AF-A0A7X8C1T1-F1
#
_entry.id   AF-A0A7X8C1T1-F1
#
_cell.length_a   1.000
_cell.length_b   1.000
_cell.length_c   1.000
_cell.angle_alpha   90.00
_cell.angle_beta   90.00
_cell.angle_gamma   90.00
#
_symmetry.space_group_name_H-M   'P 1'
#
loop_
_entity.id
_entity.type
_entity.pdbx_description
1 polymer ?
#
loop_
_entity_poly.entity_id
_entity_poly.type
_entity_poly.pdbx_seq_one_letter_code
_entity_poly.pdbx_strand_id
1 'polypeptide(L)'
;FNHEADHDVEPHYNTDGVLCPHCHHILKYHSLTYANLGKYYCGHCDFKRPELTYQVTEVEELALTHSSFRIDGHHFEIPVAGLYNVYNALAAYSVASFFDVEPAKIRESFMKAERVFGRQEMINIEGKKVLLNLVKNPVGLNQVLALIGLDQNPFTLISILNNNYADGTDVSWIWDGHYEQIVDFPIEKVVTSGMKADEMTKRLTVAGIQPELINQVENNEQIIEAIKAAPTEYVHILATYTAMLDLREAFIQKGYIQSNKGA
;
A
#
# COMPACT_ATOMS: atom_id res chain seq x y z
N PHE A 1 3.56 -8.34 15.43
CA PHE A 1 4.94 -7.90 15.66
C PHE A 1 5.13 -7.54 17.13
N ASN A 2 6.37 -7.53 17.60
CA ASN A 2 6.83 -7.05 18.92
C ASN A 2 7.92 -5.98 18.75
N HIS A 3 7.79 -5.17 17.70
CA HIS A 3 8.74 -4.13 17.30
C HIS A 3 8.61 -2.79 18.05
N GLU A 4 7.57 -2.64 18.86
CA GLU A 4 7.24 -1.40 19.55
C GLU A 4 6.89 -1.71 21.01
N ALA A 5 7.11 -0.73 21.89
CA ALA A 5 6.64 -0.79 23.26
C ALA A 5 5.10 -0.74 23.31
N ASP A 6 4.53 -1.40 24.31
CA ASP A 6 3.08 -1.41 24.52
C ASP A 6 2.57 0.02 24.77
N HIS A 7 1.56 0.43 24.00
CA HIS A 7 0.86 1.69 24.13
C HIS A 7 -0.61 1.51 23.75
N ASP A 8 -1.50 2.34 24.28
CA ASP A 8 -2.91 2.23 23.92
C ASP A 8 -3.15 2.80 22.52
N VAL A 9 -3.72 1.96 21.64
CA VAL A 9 -4.14 2.35 20.29
C VAL A 9 -5.60 1.98 20.11
N GLU A 10 -6.38 2.95 19.64
CA GLU A 10 -7.73 2.70 19.14
C GLU A 10 -7.66 2.42 17.64
N PRO A 11 -8.24 1.31 17.15
CA PRO A 11 -8.32 1.06 15.73
C PRO A 11 -9.22 2.12 15.08
N HIS A 12 -8.88 2.53 13.86
CA HIS A 12 -9.73 3.43 13.07
C HIS A 12 -11.15 2.86 12.96
N TYR A 13 -12.19 3.70 13.00
CA TYR A 13 -13.59 3.24 13.06
C TYR A 13 -14.04 2.40 11.84
N ASN A 14 -13.38 2.54 10.68
CA ASN A 14 -13.56 1.67 9.51
C ASN A 14 -12.77 0.34 9.59
N THR A 15 -12.15 0.02 10.73
CA THR A 15 -11.43 -1.25 10.90
C THR A 15 -12.43 -2.37 11.19
N ASP A 16 -12.51 -3.32 10.28
CA ASP A 16 -13.35 -4.50 10.44
C ASP A 16 -12.77 -5.50 11.45
N GLY A 17 -13.66 -6.33 12.01
CA GLY A 17 -13.22 -7.50 12.81
C GLY A 17 -12.55 -7.14 14.13
N VAL A 18 -13.04 -6.09 14.80
CA VAL A 18 -12.53 -5.62 16.11
C VAL A 18 -13.33 -6.15 17.31
N LEU A 19 -14.20 -7.14 17.11
CA LEU A 19 -14.96 -7.76 18.21
C LEU A 19 -14.23 -8.98 18.76
N CYS A 20 -14.23 -9.11 20.08
CA CYS A 20 -13.69 -10.28 20.76
C CYS A 20 -14.47 -11.54 20.36
N PRO A 21 -13.81 -12.60 19.88
CA PRO A 21 -14.49 -13.82 19.46
C PRO A 21 -15.07 -14.65 20.62
N HIS A 22 -14.74 -14.30 21.87
CA HIS A 22 -15.24 -15.02 23.05
C HIS A 22 -16.43 -14.32 23.72
N CYS A 23 -16.37 -12.99 23.88
CA CYS A 23 -17.38 -12.23 24.61
C CYS A 23 -17.99 -11.05 23.84
N HIS A 24 -17.62 -10.87 22.57
CA HIS A 24 -18.15 -9.86 21.64
C HIS A 24 -17.98 -8.39 22.05
N HIS A 25 -17.20 -8.09 23.09
CA HIS A 25 -16.78 -6.72 23.39
C HIS A 25 -15.72 -6.25 22.39
N ILE A 26 -15.65 -4.93 22.17
CA ILE A 26 -14.64 -4.33 21.30
C ILE A 26 -13.23 -4.61 21.87
N LEU A 27 -12.34 -5.08 21.01
CA LEU A 27 -10.93 -5.33 21.31
C LEU A 27 -10.18 -4.01 21.45
N LYS A 28 -9.22 -4.00 22.37
CA LYS A 28 -8.21 -2.95 22.52
C LYS A 28 -6.87 -3.46 21.98
N TYR A 29 -5.95 -2.54 21.73
CA TYR A 29 -4.64 -2.87 21.17
C TYR A 29 -3.52 -2.19 21.97
N HIS A 30 -2.49 -2.96 22.30
CA HIS A 30 -1.21 -2.44 22.82
C HIS A 30 -0.27 -1.98 21.69
N SER A 31 -0.59 -2.34 20.46
CA SER A 31 0.01 -1.84 19.22
C SER A 31 -0.85 -2.31 18.06
N LEU A 32 -0.95 -1.49 17.02
CA LEU A 32 -1.70 -1.80 15.80
C LEU A 32 -0.77 -1.62 14.60
N THR A 33 -0.56 -2.69 13.84
CA THR A 33 0.29 -2.65 12.63
C THR A 33 -0.49 -2.12 11.43
N TYR A 34 -1.49 -2.87 10.96
CA TYR A 34 -2.47 -2.39 9.99
C TYR A 34 -3.77 -3.21 10.09
N ALA A 35 -4.87 -2.65 9.58
CA ALA A 35 -6.21 -3.24 9.70
C ALA A 35 -6.50 -3.61 11.17
N ASN A 36 -6.90 -4.85 11.45
CA ASN A 36 -7.10 -5.37 12.80
C ASN A 36 -5.91 -6.20 13.34
N LEU A 37 -4.75 -6.12 12.69
CA LEU A 37 -3.56 -6.86 13.08
C LEU A 37 -2.73 -6.04 14.07
N GLY A 38 -2.43 -6.63 15.23
CA GLY A 38 -1.71 -5.94 16.28
C GLY A 38 -1.62 -6.77 17.55
N LYS A 39 -1.14 -6.18 18.64
CA LYS A 39 -1.13 -6.80 19.97
C LYS A 39 -2.49 -6.56 20.66
N TYR A 40 -3.51 -7.24 20.16
CA TYR A 40 -4.88 -7.11 20.67
C TYR A 40 -5.07 -7.75 22.05
N TYR A 41 -6.01 -7.22 22.82
CA TYR A 41 -6.51 -7.79 24.06
C TYR A 41 -7.97 -7.38 24.30
N CYS A 42 -8.71 -8.23 25.02
CA CYS A 42 -10.06 -7.91 25.46
C CYS A 42 -10.01 -7.30 26.86
N GLY A 43 -10.65 -6.15 27.07
CA GLY A 43 -10.77 -5.54 28.40
C GLY A 43 -11.78 -6.24 29.33
N HIS A 44 -12.49 -7.27 28.85
CA HIS A 44 -13.60 -7.91 29.56
C HIS A 44 -13.44 -9.42 29.79
N CYS A 45 -12.53 -10.09 29.08
CA CYS A 45 -12.24 -11.51 29.27
C CYS A 45 -10.77 -11.79 28.93
N ASP A 46 -10.31 -13.03 29.12
CA ASP A 46 -8.89 -13.38 28.96
C ASP A 46 -8.41 -13.52 27.51
N PHE A 47 -9.28 -13.27 26.51
CA PHE A 47 -8.89 -13.33 25.10
C PHE A 47 -7.91 -12.20 24.77
N LYS A 48 -6.73 -12.58 24.31
CA LYS A 48 -5.66 -11.68 23.88
C LYS A 48 -4.78 -12.38 22.86
N ARG A 49 -3.94 -11.61 22.16
CA ARG A 49 -2.96 -12.19 21.24
C ARG A 49 -2.06 -13.15 22.03
N PRO A 50 -1.89 -14.41 21.57
CA PRO A 50 -1.00 -15.35 22.23
C PRO A 50 0.46 -14.90 22.13
N GLU A 51 1.31 -15.52 22.95
CA GLU A 51 2.76 -15.39 22.81
C GLU A 51 3.21 -15.90 21.44
N LEU A 52 4.12 -15.16 20.81
CA LEU A 52 4.59 -15.45 19.46
C LEU A 52 5.82 -16.36 19.53
N THR A 53 5.80 -17.46 18.78
CA THR A 53 6.97 -18.35 18.62
C THR A 53 8.08 -17.68 17.82
N TYR A 54 7.70 -16.97 16.75
CA TYR A 54 8.60 -16.19 15.90
C TYR A 54 8.04 -14.77 15.80
N GLN A 55 8.90 -13.77 15.91
CA GLN A 55 8.47 -12.39 16.05
C GLN A 55 9.35 -11.43 15.27
N VAL A 56 8.71 -10.53 14.54
CA VAL A 56 9.37 -9.28 14.12
C VAL A 56 9.63 -8.46 15.39
N THR A 57 10.90 -8.31 15.73
CA THR A 57 11.38 -7.60 16.93
C THR A 57 11.73 -6.14 16.64
N GLU A 58 11.89 -5.78 15.37
CA GLU A 58 12.23 -4.42 14.95
C GLU A 58 11.79 -4.23 13.49
N VAL A 59 11.24 -3.07 13.15
CA VAL A 59 11.07 -2.62 11.75
C VAL A 59 12.02 -1.44 11.61
N GLU A 60 13.13 -1.66 10.92
CA GLU A 60 14.26 -0.74 10.87
C GLU A 60 14.03 0.34 9.82
N GLU A 61 13.56 -0.05 8.64
CA GLU A 61 13.25 0.86 7.55
C GLU A 61 12.06 0.36 6.72
N LEU A 62 11.16 1.28 6.42
CA LEU A 62 10.18 1.13 5.34
C LEU A 62 10.51 2.21 4.31
N ALA A 63 10.91 1.79 3.12
CA ALA A 63 11.19 2.69 2.00
C ALA A 63 10.24 2.38 0.84
N LEU A 64 10.25 3.20 -0.22
CA LEU A 64 9.40 2.98 -1.40
C LEU A 64 9.74 1.69 -2.18
N THR A 65 10.96 1.19 -2.02
CA THR A 65 11.54 0.13 -2.86
C THR A 65 11.94 -1.12 -2.10
N HIS A 66 12.03 -1.06 -0.77
CA HIS A 66 12.51 -2.13 0.08
C HIS A 66 11.98 -1.95 1.52
N SER A 67 12.14 -2.99 2.32
CA SER A 67 11.87 -2.96 3.77
C SER A 67 12.98 -3.72 4.49
N SER A 68 13.48 -3.17 5.59
CA SER A 68 14.42 -3.83 6.49
C SER A 68 13.83 -3.99 7.89
N PHE A 69 14.03 -5.16 8.48
CA PHE A 69 13.42 -5.55 9.75
C PHE A 69 14.19 -6.70 10.39
N ARG A 70 13.92 -6.95 11.67
CA ARG A 70 14.52 -8.06 12.41
C ARG A 70 13.47 -9.07 12.83
N ILE A 71 13.75 -10.35 12.57
CA ILE A 71 12.96 -11.46 13.10
C ILE A 71 13.83 -12.23 14.09
N ASP A 72 13.36 -12.34 15.34
CA ASP A 72 14.09 -12.95 16.46
C ASP A 72 15.53 -12.42 16.61
N GLY A 73 15.73 -11.12 16.36
CA GLY A 73 17.04 -10.45 16.42
C GLY A 73 17.93 -10.63 15.19
N HIS A 74 17.54 -11.44 14.20
CA HIS A 74 18.26 -11.55 12.92
C HIS A 74 17.77 -10.50 11.92
N HIS A 75 18.70 -9.77 11.30
CA HIS A 75 18.39 -8.76 10.29
C HIS A 75 18.03 -9.37 8.93
N PHE A 76 16.98 -8.85 8.31
CA PHE A 76 16.49 -9.22 6.99
C PHE A 76 16.14 -7.97 6.18
N GLU A 77 16.28 -8.09 4.87
CA GLU A 77 15.83 -7.10 3.90
C GLU A 77 15.03 -7.82 2.80
N ILE A 78 13.97 -7.18 2.33
CA ILE A 78 13.20 -7.62 1.16
C ILE A 78 13.12 -6.47 0.14
N PRO A 79 13.29 -6.73 -1.16
CA PRO A 79 13.27 -5.72 -2.22
C PRO A 79 11.84 -5.28 -2.62
N VAL A 80 10.94 -5.29 -1.63
CA VAL A 80 9.54 -4.86 -1.73
C VAL A 80 9.20 -3.99 -0.54
N ALA A 81 8.33 -3.02 -0.75
CA ALA A 81 7.94 -2.06 0.27
C ALA A 81 6.62 -2.43 0.95
N GLY A 82 6.37 -1.80 2.10
CA GLY A 82 5.10 -1.86 2.81
C GLY A 82 5.04 -2.93 3.89
N LEU A 83 4.44 -2.56 5.02
CA LEU A 83 4.38 -3.37 6.23
C LEU A 83 3.68 -4.73 6.03
N TYR A 84 2.72 -4.81 5.12
CA TYR A 84 2.05 -6.07 4.77
C TYR A 84 3.01 -7.12 4.19
N ASN A 85 4.09 -6.70 3.49
CA ASN A 85 5.10 -7.64 2.98
C ASN A 85 6.02 -8.16 4.09
N VAL A 86 6.20 -7.39 5.17
CA VAL A 86 6.90 -7.87 6.37
C VAL A 86 6.13 -9.02 7.04
N TYR A 87 4.79 -8.98 7.02
CA TYR A 87 3.96 -10.11 7.45
C TYR A 87 4.13 -11.35 6.56
N ASN A 88 4.22 -11.17 5.23
CA ASN A 88 4.50 -12.27 4.30
C ASN A 88 5.89 -12.88 4.56
N ALA A 89 6.90 -12.04 4.78
CA ALA A 89 8.25 -12.47 5.13
C ALA A 89 8.28 -13.22 6.47
N LEU A 90 7.57 -12.72 7.49
CA LEU A 90 7.44 -13.39 8.78
C LEU A 90 6.78 -14.78 8.64
N ALA A 91 5.75 -14.92 7.80
CA ALA A 91 5.12 -16.21 7.54
C ALA A 91 6.10 -17.19 6.87
N ALA A 92 6.83 -16.74 5.84
CA ALA A 92 7.84 -17.55 5.16
C ALA A 92 8.98 -17.96 6.10
N TYR A 93 9.47 -17.02 6.92
CA TYR A 93 10.47 -17.27 7.95
C TYR A 93 9.96 -18.29 8.98
N SER A 94 8.70 -18.17 9.44
CA SER A 94 8.13 -19.07 10.44
C SER A 94 8.05 -20.51 9.95
N VAL A 95 7.68 -20.71 8.68
CA VAL A 95 7.66 -22.04 8.05
C VAL A 95 9.09 -22.58 7.88
N ALA A 96 10.01 -21.77 7.36
CA ALA A 96 11.40 -22.20 7.17
C ALA A 96 12.08 -22.55 8.50
N SER A 97 11.85 -21.74 9.54
CA SER A 97 12.39 -21.97 10.89
C SER A 97 11.78 -23.21 11.54
N PHE A 98 10.50 -23.51 11.29
CA PHE A 98 9.88 -24.76 11.73
C PHE A 98 10.55 -26.01 11.14
N PHE A 99 11.17 -25.90 9.96
CA PHE A 99 11.97 -26.96 9.33
C PHE A 99 13.48 -26.79 9.56
N ASP A 100 13.88 -26.06 10.61
CA ASP A 100 15.28 -25.87 11.02
C ASP A 100 16.19 -25.25 9.93
N VAL A 101 15.61 -24.46 9.01
CA VAL A 101 16.41 -23.72 8.02
C VAL A 101 17.11 -22.57 8.73
N GLU A 102 18.44 -22.53 8.63
CA GLU A 102 19.25 -21.48 9.24
C GLU A 102 18.86 -20.07 8.77
N PRO A 103 18.80 -19.07 9.67
CA PRO A 103 18.44 -17.68 9.33
C PRO A 103 19.27 -17.08 8.18
N ALA A 104 20.55 -17.46 8.07
CA ALA A 104 21.42 -17.00 6.99
C ALA A 104 20.91 -17.44 5.60
N LYS A 105 20.41 -18.67 5.46
CA LYS A 105 19.86 -19.19 4.21
C LYS A 105 18.51 -18.54 3.87
N ILE A 106 17.68 -18.29 4.88
CA ILE A 106 16.42 -17.57 4.71
C ILE A 106 16.70 -16.16 4.18
N ARG A 107 17.68 -15.47 4.76
CA ARG A 107 18.11 -14.13 4.33
C ARG A 107 18.57 -14.11 2.88
N GLU A 108 19.40 -15.06 2.47
CA GLU A 108 19.81 -15.20 1.06
C GLU A 108 18.63 -15.41 0.11
N SER A 109 17.59 -16.12 0.56
CA SER A 109 16.38 -16.33 -0.23
C SER A 109 15.52 -15.08 -0.33
N PHE A 110 15.41 -14.30 0.74
CA PHE A 110 14.62 -13.06 0.77
C PHE A 110 15.17 -12.00 -0.18
N MET A 111 16.50 -11.91 -0.30
CA MET A 111 17.16 -11.01 -1.26
C MET A 111 16.90 -11.38 -2.72
N LYS A 112 16.45 -12.61 -2.99
CA LYS A 112 16.10 -13.09 -4.35
C LYS A 112 14.61 -12.94 -4.65
N ALA A 113 13.81 -12.43 -3.72
CA ALA A 113 12.39 -12.22 -3.96
C ALA A 113 12.21 -11.17 -5.07
N GLU A 114 11.47 -11.52 -6.11
CA GLU A 114 11.15 -10.60 -7.19
C GLU A 114 9.90 -9.78 -6.86
N ARG A 115 9.82 -8.56 -7.40
CA ARG A 115 8.61 -7.75 -7.31
C ARG A 115 7.50 -8.41 -8.13
N VAL A 116 6.38 -8.66 -7.49
CA VAL A 116 5.19 -9.19 -8.17
C VAL A 116 4.57 -8.10 -9.07
N PHE A 117 4.12 -8.51 -10.25
CA PHE A 117 3.48 -7.69 -11.29
C PHE A 117 2.56 -6.56 -10.78
N GLY A 118 2.74 -5.34 -11.31
CA GLY A 118 1.84 -4.19 -11.10
C GLY A 118 1.90 -3.56 -9.71
N ARG A 119 2.82 -3.98 -8.83
CA ARG A 119 3.03 -3.39 -7.51
C ARG A 119 4.40 -2.73 -7.44
N GLN A 120 4.44 -1.45 -7.08
CA GLN A 120 5.68 -0.72 -6.82
C GLN A 120 6.65 -0.75 -8.03
N GLU A 121 6.08 -0.71 -9.23
CA GLU A 121 6.83 -0.64 -10.49
C GLU A 121 7.28 0.81 -10.70
N MET A 122 8.60 1.03 -10.71
CA MET A 122 9.20 2.32 -11.03
C MET A 122 9.42 2.40 -12.53
N ILE A 123 8.75 3.35 -13.18
CA ILE A 123 8.80 3.56 -14.63
C ILE A 123 9.39 4.94 -14.88
N ASN A 124 10.33 5.04 -15.83
CA ASN A 124 10.84 6.33 -16.27
C ASN A 124 10.06 6.79 -17.52
N ILE A 125 9.37 7.91 -17.42
CA ILE A 125 8.63 8.53 -18.53
C ILE A 125 9.18 9.93 -18.76
N GLU A 126 10.00 10.12 -19.80
CA GLU A 126 10.60 11.41 -20.15
C GLU A 126 11.33 12.10 -18.97
N GLY A 127 12.02 11.32 -18.12
CA GLY A 127 12.72 11.82 -16.94
C GLY A 127 11.87 11.89 -15.66
N LYS A 128 10.57 11.59 -15.74
CA LYS A 128 9.68 11.46 -14.57
C LYS A 128 9.80 10.09 -13.94
N LYS A 129 9.91 10.06 -12.61
CA LYS A 129 9.94 8.84 -11.80
C LYS A 129 8.51 8.47 -11.41
N VAL A 130 7.91 7.57 -12.18
CA VAL A 130 6.52 7.13 -12.01
C VAL A 130 6.45 5.87 -11.16
N LEU A 131 5.80 5.93 -9.99
CA LEU A 131 5.49 4.77 -9.16
C LEU A 131 4.04 4.35 -9.38
N LEU A 132 3.83 3.20 -10.02
CA LEU A 132 2.49 2.66 -10.27
C LEU A 132 2.09 1.65 -9.18
N ASN A 133 0.96 1.91 -8.52
CA ASN A 133 0.40 1.07 -7.47
C ASN A 133 -1.05 0.66 -7.75
N LEU A 134 -1.29 -0.63 -7.60
CA LEU A 134 -2.61 -1.24 -7.66
C LEU A 134 -3.38 -1.05 -6.36
N VAL A 135 -4.61 -0.54 -6.44
CA VAL A 135 -5.57 -0.45 -5.33
C VAL A 135 -6.84 -1.25 -5.64
N LYS A 136 -7.37 -1.98 -4.65
CA LYS A 136 -8.52 -2.88 -4.83
C LYS A 136 -9.60 -2.78 -3.76
N ASN A 137 -9.25 -2.29 -2.58
CA ASN A 137 -10.11 -2.26 -1.41
C ASN A 137 -9.56 -1.25 -0.39
N PRO A 138 -10.34 -0.91 0.66
CA PRO A 138 -9.97 0.15 1.60
C PRO A 138 -8.66 -0.14 2.34
N VAL A 139 -8.46 -1.38 2.81
CA VAL A 139 -7.24 -1.78 3.52
C VAL A 139 -6.01 -1.66 2.61
N GLY A 140 -6.09 -2.18 1.39
CA GLY A 140 -5.00 -2.10 0.41
C GLY A 140 -4.68 -0.66 0.01
N LEU A 141 -5.70 0.18 -0.17
CA LEU A 141 -5.52 1.61 -0.38
C LEU A 141 -4.80 2.27 0.79
N ASN A 142 -5.21 2.01 2.04
CA ASN A 142 -4.54 2.58 3.22
C ASN A 142 -3.06 2.17 3.28
N GLN A 143 -2.72 0.95 2.86
CA GLN A 143 -1.32 0.52 2.77
C GLN A 143 -0.55 1.23 1.65
N VAL A 144 -1.18 1.52 0.52
CA VAL A 144 -0.57 2.31 -0.57
C VAL A 144 -0.41 3.77 -0.16
N LEU A 145 -1.38 4.36 0.54
CA LEU A 145 -1.29 5.73 1.06
C LEU A 145 -0.16 5.85 2.09
N ALA A 146 -0.07 4.91 3.04
CA ALA A 146 1.03 4.86 4.00
C ALA A 146 2.39 4.74 3.29
N LEU A 147 2.46 3.97 2.20
CA LEU A 147 3.68 3.83 1.38
C LEU A 147 4.08 5.14 0.70
N ILE A 148 3.18 5.78 -0.05
CA ILE A 148 3.52 7.02 -0.77
C ILE A 148 3.76 8.19 0.20
N GLY A 149 3.17 8.15 1.40
CA GLY A 149 3.44 9.12 2.47
C GLY A 149 4.88 9.07 3.01
N LEU A 150 5.63 8.00 2.72
CA LEU A 150 7.08 7.94 2.99
C LEU A 150 7.88 8.81 2.03
N ASP A 151 7.33 9.14 0.86
CA ASP A 151 7.99 10.01 -0.11
C ASP A 151 7.87 11.48 0.31
N GLN A 152 8.97 12.03 0.81
CA GLN A 152 9.04 13.44 1.22
C GLN A 152 9.36 14.40 0.06
N ASN A 153 9.59 13.88 -1.15
CA ASN A 153 9.78 14.72 -2.33
C ASN A 153 8.42 15.26 -2.81
N PRO A 154 8.34 16.49 -3.35
CA PRO A 154 7.12 16.94 -4.01
C PRO A 154 6.74 16.04 -5.18
N PHE A 155 5.45 15.67 -5.26
CA PHE A 155 4.97 14.76 -6.28
C PHE A 155 3.59 15.13 -6.87
N THR A 156 3.33 14.58 -8.05
CA THR A 156 2.03 14.61 -8.72
C THR A 156 1.31 13.30 -8.43
N LEU A 157 0.07 13.37 -7.93
CA LEU A 157 -0.77 12.20 -7.69
C LEU A 157 -1.70 11.98 -8.89
N ILE A 158 -1.73 10.77 -9.43
CA ILE A 158 -2.71 10.35 -10.44
C ILE A 158 -3.57 9.24 -9.84
N SER A 159 -4.89 9.46 -9.75
CA SER A 159 -5.83 8.47 -9.23
C SER A 159 -6.82 8.03 -10.31
N ILE A 160 -6.84 6.73 -10.60
CA ILE A 160 -7.60 6.16 -11.72
C ILE A 160 -8.59 5.12 -11.19
N LEU A 161 -9.88 5.41 -11.33
CA LEU A 161 -10.96 4.60 -10.79
C LEU A 161 -11.81 4.02 -11.92
N ASN A 162 -11.68 2.72 -12.16
CA ASN A 162 -12.64 1.95 -12.95
C ASN A 162 -13.60 1.18 -12.04
N ASN A 163 -14.70 0.71 -12.61
CA ASN A 163 -15.71 -0.10 -11.92
C ASN A 163 -16.16 -1.32 -12.74
N ASN A 164 -15.25 -1.94 -13.49
CA ASN A 164 -15.54 -3.22 -14.13
C ASN A 164 -15.69 -4.32 -13.07
N TYR A 165 -16.19 -5.49 -13.48
CA TYR A 165 -16.37 -6.63 -12.56
C TYR A 165 -15.08 -6.97 -11.78
N ALA A 166 -13.92 -6.90 -12.43
CA ALA A 166 -12.63 -7.17 -11.79
C ALA A 166 -12.14 -6.07 -10.83
N ASP A 167 -12.71 -4.85 -10.91
CA ASP A 167 -12.41 -3.73 -10.01
C ASP A 167 -13.37 -3.66 -8.82
N GLY A 168 -14.58 -4.19 -8.98
CA GLY A 168 -15.73 -3.93 -8.13
C GLY A 168 -16.68 -2.93 -8.81
N THR A 169 -17.92 -3.36 -9.03
CA THR A 169 -18.92 -2.54 -9.75
C THR A 169 -19.43 -1.37 -8.92
N ASP A 170 -19.45 -1.55 -7.60
CA ASP A 170 -19.71 -0.48 -6.62
C ASP A 170 -18.38 0.12 -6.16
N VAL A 171 -18.25 1.43 -6.34
CA VAL A 171 -17.05 2.19 -5.97
C VAL A 171 -17.14 2.81 -4.58
N SER A 172 -18.21 2.54 -3.81
CA SER A 172 -18.40 3.05 -2.45
C SER A 172 -17.21 2.77 -1.53
N TRP A 173 -16.45 1.70 -1.78
CA TRP A 173 -15.24 1.34 -1.02
C TRP A 173 -14.20 2.47 -0.92
N ILE A 174 -14.16 3.41 -1.88
CA ILE A 174 -13.21 4.54 -1.81
C ILE A 174 -13.48 5.46 -0.61
N TRP A 175 -14.69 5.44 -0.07
CA TRP A 175 -15.09 6.23 1.09
C TRP A 175 -14.62 5.62 2.41
N ASP A 176 -14.42 4.29 2.46
CA ASP A 176 -13.88 3.62 3.64
C ASP A 176 -12.36 3.74 3.74
N GLY A 177 -11.69 4.03 2.62
CA GLY A 177 -10.27 4.35 2.56
C GLY A 177 -9.96 5.70 3.20
N HIS A 178 -8.86 5.76 3.94
CA HIS A 178 -8.44 6.92 4.72
C HIS A 178 -7.64 7.91 3.86
N TYR A 179 -8.28 8.47 2.81
CA TYR A 179 -7.65 9.48 1.96
C TYR A 179 -7.35 10.77 2.71
N GLU A 180 -7.98 11.03 3.85
CA GLU A 180 -7.81 12.25 4.65
C GLU A 180 -6.34 12.51 5.01
N GLN A 181 -5.51 11.47 5.12
CA GLN A 181 -4.07 11.60 5.39
C GLN A 181 -3.28 12.31 4.26
N ILE A 182 -3.83 12.39 3.03
CA ILE A 182 -3.10 12.95 1.89
C ILE A 182 -2.88 14.46 2.00
N VAL A 183 -3.59 15.16 2.88
CA VAL A 183 -3.40 16.59 3.10
C VAL A 183 -2.05 16.93 3.71
N ASP A 184 -1.41 15.95 4.36
CA ASP A 184 -0.07 16.10 4.94
C ASP A 184 1.03 15.73 3.92
N PHE A 185 0.67 15.28 2.72
CA PHE A 185 1.63 14.85 1.70
C PHE A 185 2.07 16.05 0.84
N PRO A 186 3.31 16.06 0.31
CA PRO A 186 3.82 17.13 -0.55
C PRO A 186 3.26 17.03 -1.99
N ILE A 187 1.93 17.02 -2.14
CA ILE A 187 1.23 16.93 -3.42
C ILE A 187 1.15 18.31 -4.08
N GLU A 188 1.74 18.47 -5.26
CA GLU A 188 1.67 19.74 -6.02
C GLU A 188 0.57 19.74 -7.10
N LYS A 189 0.19 18.56 -7.60
CA LYS A 189 -0.83 18.41 -8.64
C LYS A 189 -1.54 17.08 -8.47
N VAL A 190 -2.85 17.08 -8.75
CA VAL A 190 -3.65 15.86 -8.78
C VAL A 190 -4.28 15.69 -10.16
N VAL A 191 -4.26 14.47 -10.67
CA VAL A 191 -4.98 14.07 -11.87
C VAL A 191 -5.94 12.95 -11.53
N THR A 192 -7.19 13.06 -11.96
CA THR A 192 -8.19 11.99 -11.82
C THR A 192 -8.59 11.47 -13.19
N SER A 193 -8.82 10.17 -13.29
CA SER A 193 -9.24 9.52 -14.55
C SER A 193 -9.97 8.20 -14.29
N GLY A 194 -10.30 7.49 -15.37
CA GLY A 194 -11.03 6.23 -15.34
C GLY A 194 -12.55 6.40 -15.43
N MET A 195 -13.26 5.28 -15.49
CA MET A 195 -14.72 5.22 -15.70
C MET A 195 -15.53 5.98 -14.63
N LYS A 196 -14.96 6.18 -13.45
CA LYS A 196 -15.57 6.86 -12.30
C LYS A 196 -14.72 8.04 -11.82
N ALA A 197 -14.08 8.75 -12.77
CA ALA A 197 -13.26 9.92 -12.48
C ALA A 197 -13.99 10.96 -11.62
N ASP A 198 -15.27 11.26 -11.92
CA ASP A 198 -16.07 12.23 -11.15
C ASP A 198 -16.19 11.83 -9.66
N GLU A 199 -16.41 10.55 -9.36
CA GLU A 199 -16.49 10.03 -7.99
C GLU A 199 -15.13 10.11 -7.29
N MET A 200 -14.04 9.84 -8.01
CA MET A 200 -12.69 9.97 -7.46
C MET A 200 -12.33 11.43 -7.18
N THR A 201 -12.64 12.35 -8.11
CA THR A 201 -12.49 13.80 -7.94
C THR A 201 -13.23 14.28 -6.70
N LYS A 202 -14.49 13.86 -6.55
CA LYS A 202 -15.31 14.18 -5.38
C LYS A 202 -14.68 13.62 -4.10
N ARG A 203 -14.24 12.37 -4.10
CA ARG A 203 -13.62 11.73 -2.91
C ARG A 203 -12.38 12.48 -2.44
N LEU A 204 -11.49 12.85 -3.36
CA LEU A 204 -10.26 13.59 -3.06
C LEU A 204 -10.54 15.03 -2.61
N THR A 205 -11.56 15.67 -3.19
CA THR A 205 -12.02 17.00 -2.74
C THR A 205 -12.51 16.92 -1.29
N VAL A 206 -13.33 15.91 -0.95
CA VAL A 206 -13.81 15.70 0.42
C VAL A 206 -12.67 15.33 1.38
N ALA A 207 -11.64 14.64 0.90
CA ALA A 207 -10.44 14.35 1.68
C ALA A 207 -9.61 15.60 2.03
N GLY A 208 -9.88 16.75 1.40
CA GLY A 208 -9.23 18.03 1.69
C GLY A 208 -8.28 18.52 0.59
N ILE A 209 -8.17 17.83 -0.55
CA ILE A 209 -7.42 18.37 -1.69
C ILE A 209 -8.17 19.57 -2.27
N GLN A 210 -7.46 20.66 -2.47
CA GLN A 210 -7.98 21.87 -3.10
C GLN A 210 -8.41 21.59 -4.55
N PRO A 211 -9.67 21.91 -4.94
CA PRO A 211 -10.19 21.63 -6.28
C PRO A 211 -9.31 22.16 -7.43
N GLU A 212 -8.64 23.30 -7.25
CA GLU A 212 -7.73 23.92 -8.22
C GLU A 212 -6.49 23.07 -8.52
N LEU A 213 -6.08 22.20 -7.60
CA LEU A 213 -4.98 21.26 -7.81
C LEU A 213 -5.41 20.07 -8.66
N ILE A 214 -6.71 19.75 -8.70
CA ILE A 214 -7.25 18.58 -9.38
C ILE A 214 -7.57 18.90 -10.84
N ASN A 215 -7.03 18.09 -11.75
CA ASN A 215 -7.38 18.11 -13.16
C ASN A 215 -7.92 16.73 -13.58
N GLN A 216 -9.14 16.68 -14.09
CA GLN A 216 -9.70 15.44 -14.60
C GLN A 216 -9.32 15.22 -16.07
N VAL A 217 -8.95 13.99 -16.43
CA VAL A 217 -8.62 13.59 -17.81
C VAL A 217 -9.38 12.33 -18.22
N GLU A 218 -9.65 12.17 -19.51
CA GLU A 218 -10.60 11.20 -20.03
C GLU A 218 -9.98 9.87 -20.47
N ASN A 219 -8.70 9.85 -20.83
CA ASN A 219 -8.05 8.67 -21.43
C ASN A 219 -6.56 8.56 -21.10
N ASN A 220 -5.99 7.39 -21.41
CA ASN A 220 -4.60 7.05 -21.12
C ASN A 220 -3.60 7.95 -21.85
N GLU A 221 -3.92 8.43 -23.06
CA GLU A 221 -3.09 9.39 -23.76
C GLU A 221 -2.95 10.70 -22.97
N GLN A 222 -4.06 11.24 -22.46
CA GLN A 222 -4.05 12.44 -21.63
C GLN A 222 -3.37 12.21 -20.28
N ILE A 223 -3.47 11.01 -19.69
CA ILE A 223 -2.70 10.63 -18.49
C ILE A 223 -1.20 10.69 -18.79
N ILE A 224 -0.75 10.12 -19.91
CA ILE A 224 0.66 10.15 -20.32
C ILE A 224 1.14 11.58 -20.54
N GLU A 225 0.36 12.43 -21.19
CA GLU A 225 0.71 13.85 -21.37
C GLU A 225 0.73 14.60 -20.02
N ALA A 226 -0.18 14.28 -19.10
CA ALA A 226 -0.16 14.84 -17.75
C ALA A 226 1.07 14.41 -16.94
N ILE A 227 1.54 13.16 -17.10
CA ILE A 227 2.81 12.69 -16.50
C ILE A 227 3.97 13.54 -17.03
N LYS A 228 4.09 13.68 -18.35
CA LYS A 228 5.17 14.46 -18.97
C LYS A 228 5.16 15.92 -18.54
N ALA A 229 3.98 16.52 -18.46
CA ALA A 229 3.77 17.91 -18.07
C ALA A 229 3.76 18.13 -16.55
N ALA A 230 3.91 17.08 -15.73
CA ALA A 230 3.90 17.19 -14.27
C ALA A 230 4.93 18.23 -13.80
N PRO A 231 4.59 19.11 -12.86
CA PRO A 231 5.55 20.07 -12.31
C PRO A 231 6.65 19.39 -11.50
N THR A 232 6.38 18.19 -10.99
CA THR A 232 7.27 17.42 -10.11
C THR A 232 8.08 16.38 -10.87
N GLU A 233 9.23 15.97 -10.34
CA GLU A 233 10.00 14.83 -10.86
C GLU A 233 9.31 13.49 -10.55
N TYR A 234 8.68 13.40 -9.39
CA TYR A 234 8.02 12.20 -8.88
C TYR A 234 6.52 12.22 -9.23
N VAL A 235 6.01 11.07 -9.64
CA VAL A 235 4.60 10.86 -9.95
C VAL A 235 4.13 9.55 -9.32
N HIS A 236 3.11 9.61 -8.46
CA HIS A 236 2.49 8.43 -7.86
C HIS A 236 1.16 8.14 -8.54
N ILE A 237 0.99 6.93 -9.06
CA ILE A 237 -0.25 6.49 -9.71
C ILE A 237 -0.93 5.43 -8.86
N LEU A 238 -2.19 5.69 -8.50
CA LEU A 238 -3.07 4.78 -7.78
C LEU A 238 -4.18 4.36 -8.73
N ALA A 239 -4.19 3.10 -9.15
CA ALA A 239 -5.13 2.61 -10.16
C ALA A 239 -5.85 1.35 -9.70
N THR A 240 -7.14 1.21 -10.06
CA THR A 240 -7.82 -0.09 -9.95
C THR A 240 -7.26 -1.10 -10.96
N TYR A 241 -7.68 -2.35 -10.85
CA TYR A 241 -7.08 -3.45 -11.60
C TYR A 241 -7.13 -3.27 -13.12
N THR A 242 -8.30 -3.02 -13.70
CA THR A 242 -8.42 -2.84 -15.16
C THR A 242 -7.78 -1.55 -15.62
N ALA A 243 -7.92 -0.46 -14.85
CA ALA A 243 -7.25 0.81 -15.11
C ALA A 243 -5.73 0.67 -15.19
N MET A 244 -5.14 -0.10 -14.27
CA MET A 244 -3.71 -0.39 -14.25
C MET A 244 -3.29 -1.18 -15.49
N LEU A 245 -4.05 -2.21 -15.89
CA LEU A 245 -3.75 -3.00 -17.09
C LEU A 245 -3.78 -2.15 -18.35
N ASP A 246 -4.84 -1.36 -18.54
CA ASP A 246 -5.03 -0.50 -19.72
C ASP A 246 -3.94 0.58 -19.81
N LEU A 247 -3.62 1.23 -18.68
CA LEU A 247 -2.55 2.24 -18.65
C LEU A 247 -1.18 1.62 -18.95
N ARG A 248 -0.92 0.41 -18.43
CA ARG A 248 0.33 -0.29 -18.67
C ARG A 248 0.47 -0.74 -20.12
N GLU A 249 -0.63 -1.16 -20.75
CA GLU A 249 -0.65 -1.41 -22.19
C GLU A 249 -0.30 -0.13 -22.98
N ALA A 250 -0.87 1.01 -22.62
CA ALA A 250 -0.52 2.29 -23.23
C ALA A 250 0.96 2.64 -23.04
N PHE A 251 1.53 2.40 -21.86
CA PHE A 251 2.97 2.58 -21.62
C PHE A 251 3.84 1.66 -22.48
N ILE A 252 3.43 0.40 -22.71
CA ILE A 252 4.13 -0.53 -23.61
C ILE A 252 4.05 -0.04 -25.05
N GLN A 253 2.87 0.40 -25.52
CA GLN A 253 2.68 0.91 -26.87
C GLN A 253 3.52 2.17 -27.16
N LYS A 254 3.76 3.00 -26.13
CA LYS A 254 4.65 4.16 -26.20
C LYS A 254 6.14 3.83 -25.96
N GLY A 255 6.47 2.59 -25.63
CA GLY A 255 7.85 2.14 -25.41
C GLY A 255 8.44 2.49 -24.05
N TYR A 256 7.63 2.91 -23.07
CA TYR A 256 8.10 3.23 -21.71
C TYR A 256 8.31 1.98 -20.84
N ILE A 257 7.66 0.87 -21.18
CA ILE A 257 7.80 -0.42 -20.47
C ILE A 257 8.00 -1.52 -21.51
N GLN A 258 8.86 -2.50 -21.20
CA GLN A 258 9.00 -3.70 -22.03
C GLN A 258 7.83 -4.66 -21.82
N SER A 259 7.34 -5.26 -22.91
CA SER A 259 6.31 -6.30 -22.81
C SER A 259 6.89 -7.55 -22.15
N ASN A 260 6.76 -7.67 -20.83
CA ASN A 260 7.02 -8.93 -20.13
C ASN A 260 5.85 -9.88 -20.43
N LYS A 261 5.93 -10.58 -21.57
CA LYS A 261 5.13 -11.78 -21.83
C LYS A 261 5.64 -12.91 -20.92
N GLY A 262 5.22 -12.92 -19.66
CA GLY A 262 5.57 -14.02 -18.75
C GLY A 262 5.38 -13.68 -17.28
N ALA A 263 4.16 -13.90 -16.78
CA ALA A 263 3.87 -14.31 -15.42
C ALA A 263 2.61 -15.17 -15.45
#